data_AF-A0A7S4NYX7-F1
#
_entry.id   AF-A0A7S4NYX7-F1
#
_cell.length_a   1.000
_cell.length_b   1.000
_cell.length_c   1.000
_cell.angle_alpha   90.00
_cell.angle_beta   90.00
_cell.angle_gamma   90.00
#
_symmetry.space_group_name_H-M   'P 1'
#
loop_
_entity.id
_entity.type
_entity.pdbx_description
1 polymer ?
#
loop_
_entity_poly.entity_id
_entity_poly.type
_entity_poly.pdbx_seq_one_letter_code
_entity_poly.pdbx_strand_id
1 'polypeptide(L)'
;MNGVTIVYGEDEGGEEIEELTEQGSNRDTIFQHNLTNGTPTNRKGASTNPTGKYTNLKAKGKLFFRCNFENGNLDAARETVPQAEWDLEIRGDTNNSKYRVWFYFAVSNVKNKQVCIFNVINFSKGRSLYREGMTPLVRSTKRTHWQRIPSRNSFYYKSPKHKMNYVLSFIFEFDNEDEEYFFAYSFPYTYSDLQKYLYQIESRKLSFCKRELLCKTILQRRVDLLVIGKDPRGTRNSLSQIESRRGERRRVVFVSARVHPGESPASYMCHGLIEFLLSSTPLAQLLRKHITFMIVPMLNPDGVFLGNYRTAFCGLDLNRQ
;
A
#
# COMPACT_ATOMS: atom_id res chain seq x y z
N MET A 1 -15.61 -1.52 -4.95
CA MET A 1 -14.32 -1.33 -4.22
C MET A 1 -14.28 0.14 -3.86
N ASN A 2 -14.38 0.49 -2.59
CA ASN A 2 -14.34 1.89 -2.16
C ASN A 2 -12.96 2.14 -1.57
N GLY A 3 -11.97 2.35 -2.44
CA GLY A 3 -10.59 2.62 -2.04
C GLY A 3 -10.32 4.08 -1.68
N VAL A 4 -11.24 4.96 -2.10
CA VAL A 4 -11.32 6.37 -1.73
C VAL A 4 -12.70 6.58 -1.11
N THR A 5 -12.74 7.27 0.03
CA THR A 5 -13.95 7.68 0.74
C THR A 5 -14.02 9.19 0.68
N ILE A 6 -15.16 9.73 0.23
CA ILE A 6 -15.45 11.16 0.21
C ILE A 6 -16.59 11.40 1.20
N VAL A 7 -16.41 12.34 2.13
CA VAL A 7 -17.42 12.77 3.08
C VAL A 7 -17.67 14.26 2.88
N TYR A 8 -18.95 14.62 2.82
CA TYR A 8 -19.42 16.00 2.76
C TYR A 8 -20.02 16.36 4.13
N GLY A 9 -19.70 17.55 4.63
CA GLY A 9 -20.32 18.12 5.81
C GLY A 9 -20.74 19.56 5.55
N GLU A 10 -21.93 19.91 6.00
CA GLU A 10 -22.33 21.29 6.27
C GLU A 10 -22.34 21.46 7.79
N ASP A 11 -21.76 22.56 8.30
CA ASP A 11 -21.96 22.93 9.71
C ASP A 11 -23.42 23.37 9.90
N GLU A 12 -24.24 22.43 10.36
CA GLU A 12 -25.53 22.71 10.99
C GLU A 12 -25.24 23.11 12.44
N GLY A 13 -25.57 24.36 12.78
CA GLY A 13 -25.12 24.96 14.03
C GLY A 13 -25.96 24.52 15.22
N GLY A 14 -25.33 23.78 16.14
CA GLY A 14 -25.61 23.77 17.58
C GLY A 14 -27.00 23.29 18.04
N GLU A 15 -27.03 22.09 18.62
CA GLU A 15 -27.83 21.83 19.82
C GLU A 15 -26.87 21.60 21.00
N GLU A 16 -27.23 22.13 22.17
CA GLU A 16 -26.42 22.04 23.39
C GLU A 16 -26.46 20.60 23.94
N ILE A 17 -25.31 20.09 24.41
CA ILE A 17 -25.25 18.86 25.20
C ILE A 17 -24.75 19.26 26.59
N GLU A 18 -25.62 19.08 27.59
CA GLU A 18 -25.33 19.39 28.99
C GLU A 18 -24.16 18.56 29.54
N GLU A 19 -23.31 19.19 30.36
CA GLU A 19 -22.32 18.49 31.16
C GLU A 19 -22.99 17.66 32.26
N LEU A 20 -22.60 16.39 32.40
CA LEU A 20 -22.82 15.61 33.61
C LEU A 20 -21.47 15.18 34.19
N THR A 21 -21.18 15.69 35.38
CA THR A 21 -19.93 15.46 36.12
C THR A 21 -19.95 14.16 36.92
N GLU A 22 -18.79 13.50 36.91
CA GLU A 22 -18.23 12.58 37.92
C GLU A 22 -19.07 11.42 38.52
N GLN A 23 -18.51 10.21 38.43
CA GLN A 23 -17.92 9.57 39.63
C GLN A 23 -16.88 8.52 39.24
N GLY A 24 -15.74 8.50 39.93
CA GLY A 24 -14.61 7.61 39.64
C GLY A 24 -14.57 6.35 40.51
N SER A 25 -13.80 5.35 40.08
CA SER A 25 -13.36 4.24 40.94
C SER A 25 -12.12 3.52 40.37
N ASN A 26 -11.03 3.58 41.13
CA ASN A 26 -9.85 2.70 41.17
C ASN A 26 -9.64 1.66 40.06
N ARG A 27 -8.47 1.73 39.39
CA ARG A 27 -7.53 0.59 39.27
C ARG A 27 -6.07 1.04 39.28
N ASP A 28 -5.39 0.83 40.40
CA ASP A 28 -3.95 0.60 40.39
C ASP A 28 -3.66 -0.73 39.69
N THR A 29 -2.73 -0.74 38.72
CA THR A 29 -1.83 -1.90 38.54
C THR A 29 -0.58 -1.51 37.78
N ILE A 30 0.55 -1.58 38.48
CA ILE A 30 1.90 -1.36 37.94
C ILE A 30 2.27 -2.56 37.06
N PHE A 31 2.73 -2.29 35.83
CA PHE A 31 3.56 -3.24 35.07
C PHE A 31 4.77 -2.54 34.45
N GLN A 32 5.84 -2.44 35.25
CA GLN A 32 7.19 -2.44 34.69
C GLN A 32 7.44 -3.83 34.08
N HIS A 33 8.00 -3.88 32.87
CA HIS A 33 8.62 -5.11 32.39
C HIS A 33 10.09 -4.84 32.05
N ASN A 34 10.97 -5.46 32.84
CA ASN A 34 12.41 -5.36 32.67
C ASN A 34 12.85 -5.99 31.35
N LEU A 35 13.79 -5.31 30.69
CA LEU A 35 14.65 -5.90 29.66
C LEU A 35 15.68 -6.80 30.34
N THR A 36 15.59 -8.11 30.14
CA THR A 36 16.69 -9.04 30.47
C THR A 36 16.98 -9.97 29.28
N ASN A 37 18.27 -10.27 29.10
CA ASN A 37 18.79 -10.94 27.92
C ASN A 37 18.45 -12.43 27.91
N GLY A 38 17.89 -12.93 26.79
CA GLY A 38 17.72 -14.36 26.52
C GLY A 38 18.58 -14.79 25.32
N THR A 39 19.53 -15.69 25.55
CA THR A 39 20.41 -16.25 24.51
C THR A 39 19.65 -17.09 23.47
N PRO A 40 20.03 -17.05 22.18
CA PRO A 40 19.35 -17.81 21.14
C PRO A 40 19.70 -19.30 21.18
N THR A 41 18.69 -20.16 21.15
CA THR A 41 18.87 -21.62 21.05
C THR A 41 19.05 -22.07 19.60
N ASN A 42 19.99 -23.00 19.41
CA ASN A 42 20.43 -23.49 18.10
C ASN A 42 19.31 -24.22 17.33
N ARG A 43 18.98 -23.77 16.12
CA ARG A 43 18.41 -24.62 15.06
C ARG A 43 19.24 -24.48 13.79
N LYS A 44 19.95 -25.56 13.43
CA LYS A 44 20.73 -25.67 12.19
C LYS A 44 19.78 -25.70 10.98
N GLY A 45 20.11 -24.99 9.89
CA GLY A 45 19.38 -25.18 8.63
C GLY A 45 19.23 -23.98 7.66
N ALA A 46 20.06 -22.93 7.75
CA ALA A 46 20.10 -21.89 6.72
C ALA A 46 21.54 -21.48 6.42
N SER A 47 21.96 -21.57 5.16
CA SER A 47 23.28 -21.12 4.70
C SER A 47 23.21 -19.63 4.35
N THR A 48 23.72 -18.79 5.25
CA THR A 48 23.92 -17.35 5.02
C THR A 48 25.41 -17.05 4.97
N ASN A 49 25.98 -16.95 3.77
CA ASN A 49 27.36 -16.46 3.58
C ASN A 49 27.38 -14.93 3.56
N PRO A 50 28.14 -14.26 4.47
CA PRO A 50 28.38 -12.83 4.40
C PRO A 50 29.52 -12.51 3.43
N THR A 51 29.39 -11.38 2.72
CA THR A 51 30.48 -10.56 2.14
C THR A 51 31.72 -11.30 1.62
N GLY A 52 31.61 -11.89 0.43
CA GLY A 52 32.75 -12.43 -0.34
C GLY A 52 32.69 -12.00 -1.80
N LYS A 53 33.85 -11.69 -2.40
CA LYS A 53 33.97 -11.18 -3.79
C LYS A 53 33.30 -12.12 -4.81
N TYR A 54 32.29 -11.63 -5.52
CA TYR A 54 31.51 -12.42 -6.49
C TYR A 54 32.22 -12.59 -7.85
N THR A 55 33.36 -13.28 -7.88
CA THR A 55 33.91 -13.87 -9.12
C THR A 55 33.55 -15.35 -9.18
N ASN A 56 32.27 -15.62 -9.39
CA ASN A 56 31.79 -16.93 -9.81
C ASN A 56 30.56 -16.71 -10.70
N LEU A 57 30.76 -16.85 -12.01
CA LEU A 57 29.70 -16.74 -13.03
C LEU A 57 28.75 -17.94 -12.85
N LYS A 58 27.76 -17.77 -11.95
CA LYS A 58 26.71 -18.77 -11.74
C LYS A 58 26.00 -19.01 -13.07
N ALA A 59 25.74 -20.27 -13.38
CA ALA A 59 24.95 -20.63 -14.55
C ALA A 59 23.61 -19.89 -14.54
N LYS A 60 23.35 -19.12 -15.60
CA LYS A 60 22.10 -18.39 -15.82
C LYS A 60 20.95 -19.40 -15.98
N GLY A 61 19.75 -19.01 -15.55
CA GLY A 61 18.53 -19.82 -15.62
C GLY A 61 18.07 -20.37 -14.27
N LYS A 62 18.97 -20.43 -13.27
CA LYS A 62 18.56 -20.69 -11.88
C LYS A 62 18.03 -19.40 -11.26
N LEU A 63 16.71 -19.22 -11.30
CA LEU A 63 16.05 -18.00 -10.85
C LEU A 63 16.31 -17.69 -9.36
N PHE A 64 16.53 -16.42 -9.04
CA PHE A 64 16.56 -15.91 -7.67
C PHE A 64 15.39 -14.96 -7.43
N PHE A 65 14.57 -15.27 -6.42
CA PHE A 65 13.40 -14.49 -6.03
C PHE A 65 13.75 -13.60 -4.83
N ARG A 66 13.28 -12.35 -4.84
CA ARG A 66 13.35 -11.46 -3.68
C ARG A 66 12.13 -10.55 -3.57
N CYS A 67 11.78 -10.19 -2.34
CA CYS A 67 10.74 -9.20 -2.03
C CYS A 67 11.18 -8.25 -0.89
N ASN A 68 12.50 -8.14 -0.67
CA ASN A 68 13.13 -7.34 0.38
C ASN A 68 13.21 -5.84 0.02
N PHE A 69 12.08 -5.28 -0.38
CA PHE A 69 11.94 -3.89 -0.79
C PHE A 69 10.55 -3.37 -0.39
N GLU A 70 10.36 -2.06 -0.39
CA GLU A 70 9.10 -1.44 -0.02
C GLU A 70 7.93 -1.98 -0.85
N ASN A 71 6.82 -2.30 -0.17
CA ASN A 71 5.61 -2.89 -0.74
C ASN A 71 5.80 -4.31 -1.32
N GLY A 72 6.98 -4.92 -1.18
CA GLY A 72 7.27 -6.29 -1.56
C GLY A 72 6.53 -7.32 -0.69
N ASN A 73 6.01 -8.37 -1.34
CA ASN A 73 5.40 -9.53 -0.66
C ASN A 73 5.59 -10.80 -1.49
N LEU A 74 6.28 -11.77 -0.88
CA LEU A 74 6.29 -13.20 -1.18
C LEU A 74 6.73 -13.93 0.11
N ASP A 75 6.28 -15.17 0.32
CA ASP A 75 6.68 -16.03 1.45
C ASP A 75 7.65 -17.13 0.99
N ALA A 76 7.30 -17.81 -0.10
CA ALA A 76 8.12 -18.86 -0.69
C ALA A 76 8.00 -18.90 -2.23
N ALA A 77 9.08 -19.36 -2.87
CA ALA A 77 9.09 -19.81 -4.26
C ALA A 77 9.72 -21.21 -4.29
N ARG A 78 8.97 -22.21 -4.73
CA ARG A 78 9.37 -23.62 -4.75
C ARG A 78 9.41 -24.10 -6.19
N GLU A 79 10.58 -24.50 -6.67
CA GLU A 79 10.74 -25.08 -8.01
C GLU A 79 10.03 -26.44 -8.07
N THR A 80 9.07 -26.59 -8.98
CA THR A 80 8.28 -27.82 -9.16
C THR A 80 8.67 -28.58 -10.43
N VAL A 81 9.13 -27.86 -11.46
CA VAL A 81 9.78 -28.43 -12.65
C VAL A 81 11.10 -27.68 -12.86
N PRO A 82 12.25 -28.37 -12.92
CA PRO A 82 13.57 -27.72 -13.02
C PRO A 82 13.65 -26.66 -14.12
N GLN A 83 13.99 -25.43 -13.73
CA GLN A 83 14.13 -24.24 -14.56
C GLN A 83 12.89 -23.82 -15.37
N ALA A 84 11.70 -24.40 -15.11
CA ALA A 84 10.48 -24.20 -15.90
C ALA A 84 9.20 -23.87 -15.11
N GLU A 85 9.01 -24.40 -13.89
CA GLU A 85 7.78 -24.18 -13.10
C GLU A 85 8.10 -23.90 -11.63
N TRP A 86 7.42 -22.90 -11.05
CA TRP A 86 7.52 -22.55 -9.63
C TRP A 86 6.15 -22.35 -8.99
N ASP A 87 5.94 -22.98 -7.85
CA ASP A 87 4.86 -22.68 -6.92
C ASP A 87 5.27 -21.51 -6.00
N LEU A 88 4.44 -20.48 -5.97
CA LEU A 88 4.62 -19.22 -5.25
C LEU A 88 3.57 -19.09 -4.14
N GLU A 89 4.03 -18.77 -2.94
CA GLU A 89 3.18 -18.53 -1.78
C GLU A 89 3.24 -17.06 -1.37
N ILE A 90 2.07 -16.41 -1.29
CA ILE A 90 1.90 -15.05 -0.79
C ILE A 90 2.04 -15.08 0.74
N ARG A 91 2.82 -14.16 1.31
CA ARG A 91 2.90 -13.96 2.76
C ARG A 91 1.59 -13.34 3.24
N GLY A 92 1.08 -13.84 4.36
CA GLY A 92 -0.03 -13.19 5.05
C GLY A 92 0.26 -11.72 5.39
N ASP A 93 -0.79 -10.94 5.57
CA ASP A 93 -0.67 -9.60 6.14
C ASP A 93 0.04 -9.66 7.50
N THR A 94 0.87 -8.65 7.79
CA THR A 94 1.58 -8.55 9.07
C THR A 94 0.58 -8.58 10.23
N ASN A 95 0.82 -9.48 11.18
CA ASN A 95 -0.06 -9.78 12.31
C ASN A 95 -1.48 -10.24 11.94
N ASN A 96 -1.75 -10.62 10.68
CA ASN A 96 -3.01 -11.22 10.24
C ASN A 96 -2.83 -12.18 9.05
N SER A 97 -2.61 -13.46 9.33
CA SER A 97 -2.36 -14.50 8.32
C SER A 97 -3.55 -14.79 7.37
N LYS A 98 -4.76 -14.26 7.65
CA LYS A 98 -5.98 -14.51 6.88
C LYS A 98 -5.95 -13.91 5.48
N TYR A 99 -5.30 -12.77 5.29
CA TYR A 99 -5.28 -12.03 4.04
C TYR A 99 -4.03 -12.37 3.22
N ARG A 100 -4.23 -12.99 2.06
CA ARG A 100 -3.17 -13.41 1.12
C ARG A 100 -3.66 -13.12 -0.30
N VAL A 101 -3.30 -11.94 -0.80
CA VAL A 101 -3.79 -11.42 -2.10
C VAL A 101 -2.75 -10.54 -2.78
N TRP A 102 -2.11 -9.63 -2.05
CA TRP A 102 -1.06 -8.77 -2.59
C TRP A 102 0.25 -9.55 -2.71
N PHE A 103 0.78 -9.65 -3.93
CA PHE A 103 2.15 -10.09 -4.18
C PHE A 103 2.91 -8.98 -4.92
N TYR A 104 4.20 -8.83 -4.60
CA TYR A 104 5.13 -7.99 -5.34
C TYR A 104 6.54 -8.51 -5.09
N PHE A 105 7.17 -9.09 -6.12
CA PHE A 105 8.49 -9.71 -6.03
C PHE A 105 9.32 -9.42 -7.27
N ALA A 106 10.63 -9.66 -7.16
CA ALA A 106 11.59 -9.53 -8.23
C ALA A 106 12.28 -10.87 -8.51
N VAL A 107 12.64 -11.10 -9.76
CA VAL A 107 13.28 -12.31 -10.29
C VAL A 107 14.54 -11.92 -11.06
N SER A 108 15.67 -12.50 -10.67
CA SER A 108 16.99 -12.28 -11.30
C SER A 108 17.70 -13.62 -11.59
N ASN A 109 18.89 -13.54 -12.20
CA ASN A 109 19.65 -14.69 -12.72
C ASN A 109 18.90 -15.52 -13.78
N VAL A 110 18.03 -14.83 -14.54
CA VAL A 110 17.27 -15.38 -15.67
C VAL A 110 18.20 -15.74 -16.83
N LYS A 111 17.75 -16.63 -17.71
CA LYS A 111 18.42 -16.93 -19.00
C LYS A 111 17.58 -16.38 -20.17
N ASN A 112 18.22 -15.95 -21.25
CA ASN A 112 17.54 -15.47 -22.44
C ASN A 112 16.73 -16.61 -23.07
N LYS A 113 15.51 -16.30 -23.50
CA LYS A 113 14.50 -17.27 -24.00
C LYS A 113 14.09 -18.34 -22.98
N GLN A 114 14.37 -18.12 -21.69
CA GLN A 114 13.82 -18.98 -20.65
C GLN A 114 12.34 -18.69 -20.46
N VAL A 115 11.50 -19.69 -20.71
CA VAL A 115 10.07 -19.64 -20.44
C VAL A 115 9.80 -20.26 -19.07
N CYS A 116 9.05 -19.57 -18.23
CA CYS A 116 8.73 -19.99 -16.87
C CYS A 116 7.24 -19.86 -16.58
N ILE A 117 6.71 -20.83 -15.83
CA ILE A 117 5.35 -20.83 -15.29
C ILE A 117 5.43 -20.52 -13.80
N PHE A 118 4.69 -19.49 -13.37
CA PHE A 118 4.59 -19.07 -11.98
C PHE A 118 3.18 -19.31 -11.46
N ASN A 119 3.02 -20.23 -10.51
CA ASN A 119 1.74 -20.60 -9.89
C ASN A 119 1.59 -19.92 -8.53
N VAL A 120 0.71 -18.94 -8.36
CA VAL A 120 0.41 -18.37 -7.03
C VAL A 120 -0.70 -19.20 -6.38
N ILE A 121 -0.34 -20.03 -5.39
CA ILE A 121 -1.15 -21.18 -4.96
C ILE A 121 -2.03 -20.96 -3.70
N ASN A 122 -1.87 -19.86 -2.97
CA ASN A 122 -2.45 -19.69 -1.62
C ASN A 122 -3.37 -18.46 -1.45
N PHE A 123 -3.92 -17.93 -2.55
CA PHE A 123 -4.88 -16.81 -2.54
C PHE A 123 -6.05 -17.05 -1.57
N SER A 124 -6.29 -16.11 -0.64
CA SER A 124 -7.39 -16.23 0.34
C SER A 124 -8.73 -15.64 -0.10
N LYS A 125 -8.83 -15.14 -1.34
CA LYS A 125 -10.06 -14.56 -1.91
C LYS A 125 -10.84 -15.55 -2.78
N GLY A 126 -12.00 -16.00 -2.28
CA GLY A 126 -12.91 -16.91 -3.00
C GLY A 126 -13.54 -16.35 -4.29
N ARG A 127 -13.56 -15.02 -4.47
CA ARG A 127 -13.82 -14.32 -5.74
C ARG A 127 -12.67 -13.33 -5.98
N SER A 128 -12.14 -13.31 -7.20
CA SER A 128 -10.99 -12.50 -7.58
C SER A 128 -11.16 -11.99 -9.01
N LEU A 129 -10.70 -10.76 -9.29
CA LEU A 129 -10.76 -10.14 -10.61
C LEU A 129 -9.95 -10.91 -11.67
N TYR A 130 -9.06 -11.83 -11.26
CA TYR A 130 -8.43 -12.79 -12.17
C TYR A 130 -9.41 -13.74 -12.87
N ARG A 131 -10.68 -13.86 -12.41
CA ARG A 131 -11.78 -14.48 -13.17
C ARG A 131 -12.40 -13.57 -14.23
N GLU A 132 -12.20 -12.27 -14.10
CA GLU A 132 -12.84 -11.20 -14.87
C GLU A 132 -11.82 -10.54 -15.81
N GLY A 133 -10.79 -11.28 -16.24
CA GLY A 133 -9.79 -10.85 -17.21
C GLY A 133 -8.66 -9.96 -16.67
N MET A 134 -8.59 -9.70 -15.35
CA MET A 134 -7.39 -9.10 -14.76
C MET A 134 -6.20 -10.05 -14.94
N THR A 135 -5.01 -9.49 -15.17
CA THR A 135 -3.74 -10.24 -15.25
C THR A 135 -2.65 -9.55 -14.41
N PRO A 136 -1.61 -10.28 -13.97
CA PRO A 136 -0.46 -9.70 -13.26
C PRO A 136 0.22 -8.59 -14.05
N LEU A 137 0.96 -7.74 -13.36
CA LEU A 137 1.87 -6.78 -13.99
C LEU A 137 3.30 -7.29 -13.99
N VAL A 138 4.05 -6.90 -15.02
CA VAL A 138 5.49 -7.06 -15.14
C VAL A 138 6.16 -5.73 -15.52
N ARG A 139 7.37 -5.51 -15.04
CA ARG A 139 8.34 -4.53 -15.55
C ARG A 139 9.75 -5.10 -15.38
N SER A 140 10.77 -4.43 -15.89
CA SER A 140 12.17 -4.80 -15.63
C SER A 140 13.00 -3.61 -15.12
N THR A 141 14.30 -3.80 -14.97
CA THR A 141 15.25 -2.74 -14.61
C THR A 141 15.44 -1.70 -15.71
N LYS A 142 15.45 -2.09 -17.00
CA LYS A 142 15.56 -1.16 -18.13
C LYS A 142 14.18 -0.74 -18.65
N ARG A 143 13.18 -1.63 -18.60
CA ARG A 143 11.78 -1.34 -18.97
C ARG A 143 10.99 -0.97 -17.72
N THR A 144 11.09 0.28 -17.31
CA THR A 144 10.54 0.79 -16.04
C THR A 144 9.02 0.91 -16.02
N HIS A 145 8.36 0.99 -17.17
CA HIS A 145 6.90 1.02 -17.28
C HIS A 145 6.28 -0.34 -17.01
N TRP A 146 5.25 -0.36 -16.16
CA TRP A 146 4.46 -1.55 -15.87
C TRP A 146 3.55 -1.93 -17.05
N GLN A 147 3.61 -3.19 -17.46
CA GLN A 147 2.76 -3.79 -18.48
C GLN A 147 1.99 -4.98 -17.90
N ARG A 148 0.81 -5.26 -18.44
CA ARG A 148 0.05 -6.47 -18.08
C ARG A 148 0.62 -7.69 -18.80
N ILE A 149 0.73 -8.82 -18.08
CA ILE A 149 0.91 -10.12 -18.71
C ILE A 149 -0.27 -10.35 -19.68
N PRO A 150 -0.05 -10.83 -20.92
CA PRO A 150 -1.14 -11.12 -21.86
C PRO A 150 -2.17 -12.10 -21.27
N SER A 151 -3.45 -11.88 -21.54
CA SER A 151 -4.54 -12.75 -21.03
C SER A 151 -4.35 -14.23 -21.42
N ARG A 152 -3.91 -14.50 -22.65
CA ARG A 152 -3.54 -15.84 -23.13
C ARG A 152 -2.41 -16.53 -22.34
N ASN A 153 -1.65 -15.78 -21.53
CA ASN A 153 -0.56 -16.27 -20.69
C ASN A 153 -0.92 -16.25 -19.19
N SER A 154 -2.19 -16.05 -18.81
CA SER A 154 -2.62 -15.87 -17.42
C SER A 154 -3.91 -16.64 -17.14
N PHE A 155 -3.87 -17.59 -16.22
CA PHE A 155 -4.93 -18.56 -15.95
C PHE A 155 -5.32 -18.53 -14.47
N TYR A 156 -6.62 -18.56 -14.15
CA TYR A 156 -7.12 -18.59 -12.77
C TYR A 156 -8.19 -19.68 -12.57
N TYR A 157 -7.80 -20.77 -11.91
CA TYR A 157 -8.55 -22.03 -11.90
C TYR A 157 -8.46 -22.72 -10.54
N LYS A 158 -9.36 -23.69 -10.26
CA LYS A 158 -9.19 -24.59 -9.11
C LYS A 158 -8.24 -25.72 -9.49
N SER A 159 -7.25 -26.00 -8.66
CA SER A 159 -6.28 -27.08 -8.94
C SER A 159 -6.40 -28.24 -7.94
N PRO A 160 -6.63 -29.49 -8.41
CA PRO A 160 -6.57 -30.68 -7.57
C PRO A 160 -5.22 -30.85 -6.86
N LYS A 161 -4.09 -30.58 -7.57
CA LYS A 161 -2.71 -30.57 -7.03
C LYS A 161 -2.59 -29.69 -5.78
N HIS A 162 -3.36 -28.61 -5.71
CA HIS A 162 -3.35 -27.64 -4.60
C HIS A 162 -4.63 -27.70 -3.75
N LYS A 163 -5.16 -28.91 -3.50
CA LYS A 163 -6.30 -29.16 -2.59
C LYS A 163 -7.59 -28.42 -3.01
N MET A 164 -7.83 -28.28 -4.31
CA MET A 164 -8.95 -27.52 -4.89
C MET A 164 -8.97 -26.02 -4.56
N ASN A 165 -7.85 -25.48 -4.05
CA ASN A 165 -7.67 -24.03 -3.95
C ASN A 165 -7.62 -23.39 -5.35
N TYR A 166 -7.93 -22.10 -5.40
CA TYR A 166 -7.71 -21.30 -6.60
C TYR A 166 -6.23 -20.95 -6.76
N VAL A 167 -5.72 -21.18 -7.96
CA VAL A 167 -4.34 -20.90 -8.37
C VAL A 167 -4.37 -19.86 -9.48
N LEU A 168 -3.47 -18.89 -9.41
CA LEU A 168 -3.16 -17.98 -10.51
C LEU A 168 -1.86 -18.43 -11.15
N SER A 169 -1.92 -19.04 -12.33
CA SER A 169 -0.73 -19.42 -13.09
C SER A 169 -0.49 -18.41 -14.21
N PHE A 170 0.75 -17.95 -14.36
CA PHE A 170 1.12 -17.11 -15.49
C PHE A 170 2.44 -17.52 -16.14
N ILE A 171 2.50 -17.39 -17.46
CA ILE A 171 3.63 -17.80 -18.30
C ILE A 171 4.40 -16.56 -18.76
N PHE A 172 5.71 -16.54 -18.49
CA PHE A 172 6.59 -15.45 -18.87
C PHE A 172 7.85 -15.95 -19.59
N GLU A 173 8.26 -15.26 -20.64
CA GLU A 173 9.52 -15.49 -21.35
C GLU A 173 10.50 -14.37 -20.99
N PHE A 174 11.65 -14.74 -20.43
CA PHE A 174 12.74 -13.80 -20.14
C PHE A 174 13.57 -13.54 -21.41
N ASP A 175 13.89 -12.27 -21.66
CA ASP A 175 14.51 -11.82 -22.91
C ASP A 175 15.79 -10.98 -22.72
N ASN A 176 16.23 -10.77 -21.47
CA ASN A 176 17.48 -10.10 -21.13
C ASN A 176 18.08 -10.66 -19.83
N GLU A 177 19.28 -11.22 -19.91
CA GLU A 177 19.93 -11.88 -18.75
C GLU A 177 20.54 -10.90 -17.74
N ASP A 178 20.74 -9.65 -18.14
CA ASP A 178 21.31 -8.59 -17.31
C ASP A 178 20.24 -7.78 -16.57
N GLU A 179 18.98 -8.16 -16.71
CA GLU A 179 17.85 -7.49 -16.09
C GLU A 179 17.25 -8.27 -14.93
N GLU A 180 16.68 -7.52 -14.00
CA GLU A 180 15.80 -8.06 -12.98
C GLU A 180 14.35 -7.69 -13.32
N TYR A 181 13.47 -8.69 -13.23
CA TYR A 181 12.06 -8.59 -13.63
C TYR A 181 11.20 -8.53 -12.37
N PHE A 182 10.27 -7.59 -12.33
CA PHE A 182 9.40 -7.34 -11.20
C PHE A 182 7.98 -7.73 -11.55
N PHE A 183 7.34 -8.53 -10.71
CA PHE A 183 5.97 -9.00 -10.89
C PHE A 183 5.09 -8.51 -9.73
N ALA A 184 3.90 -7.98 -10.03
CA ALA A 184 3.01 -7.40 -9.03
C ALA A 184 1.53 -7.72 -9.27
N TYR A 185 0.77 -7.79 -8.18
CA TYR A 185 -0.68 -8.02 -8.20
C TYR A 185 -1.44 -6.90 -8.92
N SER A 186 -1.10 -5.63 -8.65
CA SER A 186 -1.64 -4.44 -9.31
C SER A 186 -0.57 -3.35 -9.32
N PHE A 187 -0.82 -2.21 -9.97
CA PHE A 187 0.17 -1.14 -10.13
C PHE A 187 0.64 -0.68 -8.75
N PRO A 188 1.91 -0.90 -8.36
CA PRO A 188 2.39 -0.49 -7.04
C PRO A 188 2.42 1.02 -6.93
N TYR A 189 1.99 1.52 -5.77
CA TYR A 189 2.14 2.92 -5.38
C TYR A 189 2.67 2.87 -3.95
N THR A 190 3.94 3.21 -3.77
CA THR A 190 4.62 3.06 -2.48
C THR A 190 4.40 4.26 -1.56
N TYR A 191 4.69 4.13 -0.27
CA TYR A 191 4.68 5.27 0.64
C TYR A 191 5.80 6.25 0.27
N SER A 192 6.99 5.76 -0.15
CA SER A 192 8.06 6.62 -0.68
C SER A 192 7.63 7.43 -1.92
N ASP A 193 6.85 6.86 -2.83
CA ASP A 193 6.33 7.60 -3.99
C ASP A 193 5.38 8.71 -3.56
N LEU A 194 4.48 8.43 -2.60
CA LEU A 194 3.62 9.46 -2.02
C LEU A 194 4.45 10.57 -1.37
N GLN A 195 5.42 10.22 -0.51
CA GLN A 195 6.22 11.20 0.21
C GLN A 195 6.98 12.11 -0.76
N LYS A 196 7.62 11.57 -1.79
CA LYS A 196 8.28 12.35 -2.86
C LYS A 196 7.30 13.32 -3.54
N TYR A 197 6.12 12.84 -3.92
CA TYR A 197 5.08 13.66 -4.53
C TYR A 197 4.60 14.80 -3.61
N LEU A 198 4.33 14.51 -2.34
CA LEU A 198 3.91 15.53 -1.37
C LEU A 198 5.00 16.57 -1.10
N TYR A 199 6.28 16.18 -1.08
CA TYR A 199 7.40 17.14 -1.00
C TYR A 199 7.52 18.03 -2.25
N GLN A 200 7.20 17.51 -3.44
CA GLN A 200 7.14 18.30 -4.67
C GLN A 200 5.97 19.29 -4.69
N ILE A 201 4.82 18.95 -4.08
CA ILE A 201 3.71 19.90 -3.88
C ILE A 201 4.11 20.99 -2.89
N GLU A 202 4.69 20.61 -1.76
CA GLU A 202 5.10 21.51 -0.69
C GLU A 202 6.16 22.53 -1.15
N SER A 203 7.13 22.10 -1.96
CA SER A 203 8.18 22.99 -2.50
C SER A 203 7.64 24.05 -3.48
N ARG A 204 6.46 23.84 -4.10
CA ARG A 204 5.78 24.84 -4.95
C ARG A 204 5.23 26.03 -4.15
N LYS A 205 5.17 25.96 -2.81
CA LYS A 205 4.73 27.06 -1.91
C LYS A 205 3.38 27.68 -2.31
N LEU A 206 2.43 26.87 -2.76
CA LEU A 206 1.12 27.32 -3.24
C LEU A 206 0.31 27.92 -2.07
N SER A 207 -0.11 29.17 -2.17
CA SER A 207 -0.84 29.88 -1.11
C SER A 207 -2.17 29.23 -0.68
N PHE A 208 -2.74 28.40 -1.57
CA PHE A 208 -4.00 27.68 -1.40
C PHE A 208 -3.83 26.18 -1.07
N CYS A 209 -2.60 25.70 -0.82
CA CYS A 209 -2.35 24.31 -0.41
C CYS A 209 -1.38 24.26 0.78
N LYS A 210 -1.72 23.48 1.79
CA LYS A 210 -0.87 23.22 2.96
C LYS A 210 -0.79 21.72 3.23
N ARG A 211 0.43 21.23 3.46
CA ARG A 211 0.68 19.89 3.97
C ARG A 211 0.80 19.94 5.49
N GLU A 212 0.17 18.99 6.17
CA GLU A 212 0.24 18.84 7.62
C GLU A 212 0.52 17.38 8.01
N LEU A 213 1.13 17.19 9.19
CA LEU A 213 1.12 15.90 9.87
C LEU A 213 -0.24 15.75 10.55
N LEU A 214 -1.04 14.76 10.14
CA LEU A 214 -2.26 14.37 10.84
C LEU A 214 -1.90 13.58 12.11
N CYS A 215 -1.15 12.49 11.93
CA CYS A 215 -0.65 11.65 13.01
C CYS A 215 0.57 10.84 12.52
N LYS A 216 1.14 10.04 13.42
CA LYS A 216 2.08 8.98 13.05
C LYS A 216 1.45 7.61 13.25
N THR A 217 1.82 6.65 12.41
CA THR A 217 1.47 5.24 12.59
C THR A 217 2.30 4.58 13.69
N ILE A 218 1.97 3.32 14.01
CA ILE A 218 2.71 2.51 14.99
C ILE A 218 4.20 2.44 14.63
N LEU A 219 4.54 2.19 13.36
CA LEU A 219 5.92 2.18 12.88
C LEU A 219 6.45 3.58 12.51
N GLN A 220 5.89 4.63 13.11
CA GLN A 220 6.33 6.03 13.04
C GLN A 220 6.33 6.67 11.63
N ARG A 221 5.61 6.10 10.65
CA ARG A 221 5.38 6.75 9.35
C ARG A 221 4.40 7.90 9.51
N ARG A 222 4.56 8.93 8.68
CA ARG A 222 3.65 10.08 8.67
C ARG A 222 2.35 9.68 7.99
N VAL A 223 1.22 10.01 8.61
CA VAL A 223 -0.05 10.17 7.89
C VAL A 223 -0.18 11.66 7.61
N ASP A 224 -0.04 12.03 6.33
CA ASP A 224 -0.12 13.43 5.92
C ASP A 224 -1.56 13.82 5.56
N LEU A 225 -1.94 15.04 5.92
CA LEU A 225 -3.17 15.71 5.52
C LEU A 225 -2.81 16.87 4.57
N LEU A 226 -3.41 16.92 3.39
CA LEU A 226 -3.41 18.09 2.53
C LEU A 226 -4.68 18.91 2.77
N VAL A 227 -4.52 20.20 3.05
CA VAL A 227 -5.61 21.18 3.10
C VAL A 227 -5.51 22.05 1.85
N ILE A 228 -6.53 22.04 1.00
CA ILE A 228 -6.55 22.77 -0.28
C ILE A 228 -7.80 23.66 -0.36
N GLY A 229 -7.62 24.98 -0.47
CA GLY A 229 -8.71 25.96 -0.51
C GLY A 229 -8.23 27.41 -0.34
N LYS A 230 -9.16 28.37 -0.28
CA LYS A 230 -8.91 29.82 -0.16
C LYS A 230 -8.06 30.21 1.07
N ASP A 231 -8.14 29.44 2.15
CA ASP A 231 -7.45 29.70 3.42
C ASP A 231 -7.03 28.38 4.11
N PRO A 232 -5.93 27.75 3.65
CA PRO A 232 -5.49 26.46 4.17
C PRO A 232 -4.72 26.58 5.51
N ARG A 233 -4.62 27.79 6.08
CA ARG A 233 -3.90 28.05 7.33
C ARG A 233 -4.82 28.19 8.53
N GLY A 234 -6.08 28.61 8.34
CA GLY A 234 -7.04 28.76 9.43
C GLY A 234 -7.27 27.49 10.25
N THR A 235 -7.31 26.32 9.59
CA THR A 235 -7.76 25.02 10.16
C THR A 235 -7.19 24.65 11.53
N ARG A 236 -5.93 24.98 11.86
CA ARG A 236 -5.34 24.66 13.19
C ARG A 236 -5.89 25.49 14.35
N ASN A 237 -6.35 26.71 14.08
CA ASN A 237 -6.95 27.59 15.09
C ASN A 237 -8.47 27.73 14.87
N SER A 238 -9.06 26.94 13.96
CA SER A 238 -10.44 27.15 13.49
C SER A 238 -11.51 26.23 14.04
N LEU A 239 -11.20 25.15 14.78
CA LEU A 239 -12.26 24.44 15.51
C LEU A 239 -12.97 25.36 16.53
N SER A 240 -12.28 26.40 17.03
CA SER A 240 -12.86 27.48 17.85
C SER A 240 -13.02 28.84 17.13
N GLN A 241 -12.69 28.94 15.83
CA GLN A 241 -12.91 30.18 15.03
C GLN A 241 -13.89 30.00 13.86
N ILE A 242 -14.40 28.79 13.60
CA ILE A 242 -15.53 28.57 12.68
C ILE A 242 -16.77 29.30 13.23
N GLU A 243 -17.00 29.26 14.53
CA GLU A 243 -18.10 29.96 15.21
C GLU A 243 -18.01 31.49 15.14
N SER A 244 -16.79 32.04 15.14
CA SER A 244 -16.56 33.48 15.29
C SER A 244 -16.52 34.27 13.97
N ARG A 245 -16.77 33.64 12.82
CA ARG A 245 -16.99 34.31 11.52
C ARG A 245 -18.42 34.11 11.01
N ARG A 246 -19.40 34.62 11.77
CA ARG A 246 -20.82 34.73 11.37
C ARG A 246 -20.94 35.41 9.99
N GLY A 247 -21.12 34.60 8.93
CA GLY A 247 -21.37 35.09 7.56
C GLY A 247 -20.94 34.15 6.42
N GLU A 248 -19.82 33.44 6.53
CA GLU A 248 -19.35 32.51 5.48
C GLU A 248 -19.25 31.07 6.02
N ARG A 249 -20.35 30.27 5.93
CA ARG A 249 -20.28 28.81 6.12
C ARG A 249 -19.31 28.22 5.08
N ARG A 250 -18.13 27.76 5.50
CA ARG A 250 -17.12 27.16 4.62
C ARG A 250 -17.44 25.69 4.39
N ARG A 251 -17.80 25.31 3.17
CA ARG A 251 -18.04 23.90 2.82
C ARG A 251 -16.73 23.11 2.89
N VAL A 252 -16.75 21.97 3.59
CA VAL A 252 -15.59 21.08 3.71
C VAL A 252 -15.89 19.77 2.99
N VAL A 253 -14.92 19.30 2.21
CA VAL A 253 -14.95 17.96 1.60
C VAL A 253 -13.75 17.20 2.13
N PHE A 254 -14.03 16.17 2.94
CA PHE A 254 -12.99 15.27 3.43
C PHE A 254 -12.82 14.10 2.46
N VAL A 255 -11.58 13.78 2.11
CA VAL A 255 -11.24 12.66 1.22
C VAL A 255 -10.16 11.82 1.88
N SER A 256 -10.45 10.57 2.21
CA SER A 256 -9.41 9.60 2.60
C SER A 256 -9.22 8.57 1.50
N ALA A 257 -7.97 8.14 1.32
CA ALA A 257 -7.63 7.08 0.39
C ALA A 257 -6.79 6.01 1.08
N ARG A 258 -6.80 4.81 0.46
CA ARG A 258 -5.77 3.78 0.71
C ARG A 258 -5.79 3.25 2.16
N VAL A 259 -6.99 3.01 2.67
CA VAL A 259 -7.23 2.32 3.94
C VAL A 259 -6.78 0.84 3.91
N HIS A 260 -6.94 0.15 2.79
CA HIS A 260 -6.44 -1.23 2.56
C HIS A 260 -5.18 -1.23 1.63
N PRO A 261 -4.08 -1.97 1.93
CA PRO A 261 -2.75 -1.61 1.42
C PRO A 261 -2.09 -2.37 0.21
N GLY A 262 -2.67 -3.27 -0.58
CA GLY A 262 -4.08 -3.55 -0.86
C GLY A 262 -4.57 -2.98 -2.18
N GLU A 263 -5.55 -2.09 -2.09
CA GLU A 263 -6.23 -1.43 -3.20
C GLU A 263 -5.44 -0.21 -3.76
N SER A 264 -4.30 -0.46 -4.43
CA SER A 264 -3.43 0.62 -4.96
C SER A 264 -4.06 1.60 -5.97
N PRO A 265 -5.10 1.26 -6.76
CA PRO A 265 -5.77 2.23 -7.62
C PRO A 265 -6.32 3.45 -6.86
N ALA A 266 -6.63 3.31 -5.57
CA ALA A 266 -7.03 4.42 -4.71
C ALA A 266 -6.00 5.56 -4.68
N SER A 267 -4.71 5.23 -4.59
CA SER A 267 -3.64 6.22 -4.53
C SER A 267 -3.46 6.95 -5.86
N TYR A 268 -3.68 6.27 -6.99
CA TYR A 268 -3.68 6.92 -8.31
C TYR A 268 -4.88 7.85 -8.50
N MET A 269 -6.09 7.43 -8.08
CA MET A 269 -7.28 8.29 -8.12
C MET A 269 -7.13 9.52 -7.22
N CYS A 270 -6.58 9.34 -6.01
CA CYS A 270 -6.31 10.44 -5.10
C CYS A 270 -5.24 11.40 -5.64
N HIS A 271 -4.15 10.89 -6.23
CA HIS A 271 -3.14 11.70 -6.91
C HIS A 271 -3.75 12.53 -8.05
N GLY A 272 -4.58 11.93 -8.92
CA GLY A 272 -5.27 12.65 -9.99
C GLY A 272 -6.22 13.74 -9.49
N LEU A 273 -6.94 13.49 -8.39
CA LEU A 273 -7.76 14.50 -7.72
C LEU A 273 -6.91 15.66 -7.19
N ILE A 274 -5.77 15.37 -6.55
CA ILE A 274 -4.86 16.41 -6.04
C ILE A 274 -4.31 17.23 -7.20
N GLU A 275 -3.80 16.62 -8.28
CA GLU A 275 -3.32 17.35 -9.46
C GLU A 275 -4.40 18.25 -10.07
N PHE A 276 -5.63 17.75 -10.23
CA PHE A 276 -6.76 18.58 -10.68
C PHE A 276 -7.00 19.76 -9.73
N LEU A 277 -7.09 19.52 -8.42
CA LEU A 277 -7.29 20.55 -7.40
C LEU A 277 -6.08 21.49 -7.23
N LEU A 278 -4.90 21.17 -7.74
CA LEU A 278 -3.72 22.03 -7.77
C LEU A 278 -3.49 22.71 -9.15
N SER A 279 -4.27 22.35 -10.17
CA SER A 279 -4.17 22.91 -11.52
C SER A 279 -4.60 24.39 -11.60
N SER A 280 -4.28 25.05 -12.71
CA SER A 280 -4.73 26.40 -13.04
C SER A 280 -6.13 26.45 -13.66
N THR A 281 -6.83 25.32 -13.83
CA THR A 281 -8.13 25.27 -14.52
C THR A 281 -9.20 26.14 -13.82
N PRO A 282 -10.09 26.83 -14.56
CA PRO A 282 -11.12 27.69 -13.96
C PRO A 282 -12.01 26.93 -12.97
N LEU A 283 -12.35 25.67 -13.25
CA LEU A 283 -13.14 24.84 -12.35
C LEU A 283 -12.39 24.54 -11.04
N ALA A 284 -11.10 24.20 -11.08
CA ALA A 284 -10.31 23.99 -9.86
C ALA A 284 -10.15 25.30 -9.06
N GLN A 285 -10.00 26.45 -9.73
CA GLN A 285 -10.01 27.76 -9.07
C GLN A 285 -11.35 28.05 -8.36
N LEU A 286 -12.47 27.81 -9.05
CA LEU A 286 -13.81 27.97 -8.49
C LEU A 286 -14.04 27.04 -7.29
N LEU A 287 -13.69 25.76 -7.40
CA LEU A 287 -13.79 24.80 -6.30
C LEU A 287 -13.00 25.26 -5.07
N ARG A 288 -11.71 25.62 -5.22
CA ARG A 288 -10.88 26.12 -4.11
C ARG A 288 -11.38 27.44 -3.51
N LYS A 289 -12.14 28.25 -4.25
CA LYS A 289 -12.72 29.52 -3.76
C LYS A 289 -13.88 29.26 -2.78
N HIS A 290 -14.64 28.19 -2.98
CA HIS A 290 -15.90 27.91 -2.26
C HIS A 290 -15.84 26.68 -1.33
N ILE A 291 -14.86 25.78 -1.53
CA ILE A 291 -14.72 24.51 -0.81
C ILE A 291 -13.30 24.38 -0.27
N THR A 292 -13.16 23.94 0.98
CA THR A 292 -11.90 23.47 1.55
C THR A 292 -11.85 21.95 1.45
N PHE A 293 -10.87 21.41 0.71
CA PHE A 293 -10.63 19.98 0.61
C PHE A 293 -9.63 19.55 1.67
N MET A 294 -9.97 18.53 2.46
CA MET A 294 -9.12 17.91 3.47
C MET A 294 -8.82 16.48 3.02
N ILE A 295 -7.62 16.25 2.48
CA ILE A 295 -7.26 15.01 1.78
C ILE A 295 -6.20 14.26 2.57
N VAL A 296 -6.49 13.01 2.95
CA VAL A 296 -5.53 12.05 3.53
C VAL A 296 -5.16 11.03 2.44
N PRO A 297 -4.04 11.18 1.71
CA PRO A 297 -3.78 10.39 0.50
C PRO A 297 -3.38 8.93 0.77
N MET A 298 -2.96 8.63 2.00
CA MET A 298 -2.62 7.28 2.44
C MET A 298 -2.88 7.11 3.93
N LEU A 299 -4.03 6.52 4.26
CA LEU A 299 -4.43 6.28 5.65
C LEU A 299 -3.63 5.13 6.31
N ASN A 300 -3.13 4.17 5.52
CA ASN A 300 -2.43 2.98 6.03
C ASN A 300 -0.99 2.80 5.46
N PRO A 301 -0.06 3.73 5.72
CA PRO A 301 1.28 3.69 5.12
C PRO A 301 2.15 2.54 5.63
N ASP A 302 1.92 2.05 6.86
CA ASP A 302 2.62 0.89 7.40
C ASP A 302 2.27 -0.39 6.62
N GLY A 303 0.98 -0.64 6.42
CA GLY A 303 0.53 -1.78 5.63
C GLY A 303 1.02 -1.71 4.18
N VAL A 304 1.06 -0.49 3.59
CA VAL A 304 1.58 -0.31 2.22
C VAL A 304 3.05 -0.68 2.18
N PHE A 305 3.86 -0.14 3.09
CA PHE A 305 5.30 -0.39 3.13
C PHE A 305 5.63 -1.87 3.32
N LEU A 306 4.86 -2.57 4.16
CA LEU A 306 5.05 -4.00 4.47
C LEU A 306 4.55 -4.95 3.37
N GLY A 307 3.81 -4.46 2.38
CA GLY A 307 3.18 -5.29 1.35
C GLY A 307 1.95 -6.08 1.86
N ASN A 308 1.20 -5.52 2.81
CA ASN A 308 -0.10 -6.07 3.22
C ASN A 308 -1.17 -5.82 2.14
N TYR A 309 -2.27 -6.58 2.19
CA TYR A 309 -3.43 -6.42 1.32
C TYR A 309 -4.62 -5.72 2.00
N ARG A 310 -4.86 -5.96 3.28
CA ARG A 310 -6.08 -5.53 3.98
C ARG A 310 -5.79 -4.75 5.26
N THR A 311 -4.87 -5.21 6.09
CA THR A 311 -4.74 -4.74 7.46
C THR A 311 -3.57 -3.78 7.68
N ALA A 312 -3.69 -2.95 8.71
CA ALA A 312 -2.56 -2.20 9.26
C ALA A 312 -1.53 -3.12 9.92
N PHE A 313 -0.42 -2.54 10.41
CA PHE A 313 0.63 -3.28 11.10
C PHE A 313 0.12 -4.12 12.29
N CYS A 314 -0.87 -3.63 13.04
CA CYS A 314 -1.49 -4.36 14.16
C CYS A 314 -2.41 -5.52 13.75
N GLY A 315 -2.54 -5.84 12.45
CA GLY A 315 -3.41 -6.92 11.97
C GLY A 315 -4.90 -6.57 11.90
N LEU A 316 -5.28 -5.31 12.18
CA LEU A 316 -6.66 -4.83 12.13
C LEU A 316 -7.04 -4.24 10.75
N ASP A 317 -8.29 -4.45 10.33
CA ASP A 317 -8.91 -3.79 9.18
C ASP A 317 -9.39 -2.40 9.61
N LEU A 318 -8.69 -1.35 9.18
CA LEU A 318 -8.98 0.04 9.57
C LEU A 318 -10.34 0.54 9.08
N ASN A 319 -11.02 -0.14 8.15
CA ASN A 319 -12.38 0.18 7.72
C ASN A 319 -13.42 -0.61 8.53
N ARG A 320 -13.05 -1.13 9.70
CA ARG A 320 -13.90 -1.86 10.66
C ARG A 320 -13.63 -1.41 12.10
N GLN A 321 -13.04 -0.23 12.26
CA GLN A 321 -12.78 0.46 13.53
C GLN A 321 -13.53 1.79 13.48
#